data_AF-A0A7D5LYP0-F1
#
_entry.id   AF-A0A7D5LYP0-F1
#
_cell.length_a   1.000
_cell.length_b   1.000
_cell.length_c   1.000
_cell.angle_alpha   90.00
_cell.angle_beta   90.00
_cell.angle_gamma   90.00
#
_symmetry.space_group_name_H-M   'P 1'
#
loop_
_entity.id
_entity.type
_entity.pdbx_description
1 polymer ?
#
loop_
_entity_poly.entity_id
_entity_poly.type
_entity_poly.pdbx_seq_one_letter_code
_entity_poly.pdbx_strand_id
1 'polypeptide(L)' 'MSRNAGPHPLCIGKCQEFQVKRYGLSKRYELGQKLCQMCNQWIHYEGVWCPCCHKRLRTKPKSKRRADFPRI' A
#
# COMPACT_ATOMS: atom_id res chain seq x y z
N MET A 1 17.91 8.84 14.77
CA MET A 1 17.46 9.32 13.45
C MET A 1 15.94 9.26 13.41
N SER A 2 15.31 10.38 13.75
CA SER A 2 13.88 10.50 14.10
C SER A 2 12.99 10.28 12.89
N ARG A 3 12.04 9.35 13.05
CA ARG A 3 11.08 8.85 12.06
C ARG A 3 9.93 9.85 11.84
N ASN A 4 10.22 11.03 11.32
CA ASN A 4 9.15 11.87 10.75
C ASN A 4 8.83 11.36 9.35
N ALA A 5 8.24 10.16 9.28
CA ALA A 5 7.77 9.54 8.06
C ALA A 5 6.47 10.22 7.61
N GLY A 6 6.58 11.47 7.17
CA GLY A 6 5.56 12.08 6.32
C GLY A 6 5.42 11.28 5.01
N PRO A 7 4.37 11.54 4.22
CA PRO A 7 4.26 10.97 2.88
C PRO A 7 5.56 11.20 2.10
N HIS A 8 6.00 10.20 1.34
CA HIS A 8 7.19 10.30 0.47
C HIS A 8 7.19 11.63 -0.31
N PRO A 9 8.33 12.29 -0.58
CA PRO A 9 8.40 13.64 -1.19
C PRO A 9 7.60 13.87 -2.48
N LEU A 10 7.26 12.80 -3.21
CA LEU A 10 6.41 12.83 -4.42
C LEU A 10 4.91 12.69 -4.13
N CYS A 11 4.49 12.55 -2.88
CA CYS A 11 3.09 12.36 -2.53
C CYS A 11 2.42 13.72 -2.34
N ILE A 12 1.53 14.05 -3.27
CA ILE A 12 0.76 15.30 -3.26
C ILE A 12 -0.49 15.26 -2.34
N GLY A 13 -0.68 14.19 -1.55
CA GLY A 13 -1.78 14.07 -0.58
C GLY A 13 -3.12 13.55 -1.11
N LYS A 14 -3.34 13.53 -2.44
CA LYS A 14 -4.61 13.04 -3.05
C LYS A 14 -5.04 11.62 -2.65
N CYS A 15 -4.11 10.76 -2.23
CA CYS A 15 -4.44 9.41 -1.77
C CYS A 15 -5.30 9.37 -0.50
N GLN A 16 -5.36 10.46 0.27
CA GLN A 16 -6.22 10.57 1.46
C GLN A 16 -7.71 10.60 1.09
N GLU A 17 -8.08 11.18 -0.05
CA GLU A 17 -9.46 11.24 -0.53
C GLU A 17 -10.00 9.86 -0.91
N PHE A 18 -9.13 9.02 -1.45
CA PHE A 18 -9.46 7.63 -1.81
C PHE A 18 -9.15 6.64 -0.68
N GLN A 19 -8.74 7.13 0.49
CA GLN A 19 -8.32 6.29 1.60
C GLN A 19 -9.52 5.52 2.15
N VAL A 20 -9.38 4.20 2.19
CA VAL A 20 -10.41 3.33 2.74
C VAL A 20 -10.01 2.81 4.11
N LYS A 21 -10.99 2.77 5.01
CA LYS A 21 -10.87 2.09 6.29
C LYS A 21 -11.15 0.60 6.12
N ARG A 22 -10.56 -0.22 6.98
CA ARG A 22 -10.88 -1.65 7.04
C ARG A 22 -12.22 -1.78 7.77
N TYR A 23 -13.23 -2.31 7.10
CA TYR A 23 -14.50 -2.67 7.72
C TYR A 23 -14.50 -4.20 7.92
N GLY A 24 -14.45 -4.64 9.18
CA GLY A 24 -14.56 -6.06 9.56
C GLY A 24 -13.33 -6.94 9.26
N LEU A 25 -13.58 -8.25 9.15
CA LEU A 25 -12.57 -9.30 9.01
C LEU A 25 -12.16 -9.59 7.56
N SER A 26 -12.90 -9.07 6.57
CA SER A 26 -12.69 -9.33 5.15
C SER A 26 -11.28 -8.99 4.68
N LYS A 27 -10.75 -9.77 3.72
CA LYS A 27 -9.41 -9.52 3.19
C LYS A 27 -9.44 -8.29 2.29
N ARG A 28 -8.54 -7.34 2.53
CA ARG A 28 -8.48 -6.06 1.80
C ARG A 28 -8.41 -6.24 0.28
N TYR A 29 -7.65 -7.23 -0.18
CA TYR A 29 -7.51 -7.55 -1.61
C TYR A 29 -8.80 -8.12 -2.23
N GLU A 30 -9.64 -8.80 -1.45
CA GLU A 30 -10.92 -9.35 -1.93
C GLU A 30 -11.96 -8.23 -2.09
N LEU A 31 -11.88 -7.19 -1.25
CA LEU A 31 -12.70 -5.97 -1.36
C LEU A 31 -12.23 -5.01 -2.47
N GLY A 32 -11.29 -5.42 -3.32
CA GLY A 32 -10.72 -4.55 -4.37
C GLY A 32 -9.84 -3.40 -3.85
N GLN A 33 -9.54 -3.37 -2.54
CA GLN A 33 -8.68 -2.35 -1.95
C GLN A 33 -7.22 -2.61 -2.35
N LYS A 34 -6.52 -1.54 -2.72
CA LYS A 34 -5.14 -1.61 -3.20
C LYS A 34 -4.22 -0.84 -2.27
N LEU A 35 -3.01 -1.34 -2.06
CA LEU A 35 -2.02 -0.69 -1.19
C LEU A 35 -1.00 0.07 -2.04
N CYS A 36 -0.84 1.36 -1.77
CA CYS A 36 0.28 2.11 -2.32
C CYS A 36 1.56 1.80 -1.51
N GLN A 37 2.62 1.28 -2.16
CA GLN A 37 3.85 0.92 -1.44
C GLN A 37 4.66 2.14 -0.95
N MET A 38 4.52 3.30 -1.60
CA MET A 38 5.24 4.52 -1.19
C MET A 38 4.52 5.21 -0.03
N CYS A 39 3.24 5.52 -0.20
CA CYS A 39 2.44 6.19 0.85
C CYS A 39 2.00 5.23 1.97
N ASN A 40 2.14 3.92 1.78
CA ASN A 40 1.71 2.87 2.71
C ASN A 40 0.22 2.97 3.12
N GLN A 41 -0.62 3.52 2.22
CA GLN A 41 -2.06 3.70 2.43
C GLN A 41 -2.88 2.76 1.57
N TRP A 42 -4.00 2.31 2.14
CA TRP A 42 -5.01 1.53 1.44
C TRP A 42 -6.00 2.48 0.78
N ILE A 43 -6.15 2.34 -0.53
CA ILE A 43 -7.06 3.14 -1.33
C ILE A 43 -7.96 2.26 -2.18
N HIS A 44 -9.17 2.73 -2.43
CA HIS A 44 -10.05 2.15 -3.43
C HIS A 44 -9.99 3.02 -4.68
N TYR A 45 -9.33 2.50 -5.71
CA TYR A 45 -9.11 3.21 -6.96
C TYR A 45 -9.22 2.22 -8.12
N GLU A 46 -9.96 2.58 -9.17
CA GLU A 46 -10.17 1.69 -10.32
C GLU A 46 -8.87 1.42 -11.08
N GLY A 47 -7.97 2.41 -11.15
CA GLY A 47 -6.67 2.30 -11.81
C GLY A 47 -5.63 1.44 -11.09
N VAL A 48 -4.50 1.20 -11.76
CA VAL A 48 -3.37 0.42 -11.25
C VAL A 48 -2.29 1.29 -10.61
N TRP A 49 -2.44 2.61 -10.68
CA TRP A 49 -1.43 3.60 -10.26
C TRP A 49 -1.99 4.50 -9.17
N CYS A 50 -1.17 4.89 -8.19
CA CYS A 50 -1.63 5.83 -7.16
C CYS A 50 -1.88 7.20 -7.82
N PRO A 51 -3.04 7.84 -7.58
CA PRO A 51 -3.27 9.23 -8.01
C PRO A 51 -2.36 10.24 -7.29
N CYS A 52 -1.66 9.79 -6.24
CA CYS A 52 -0.81 10.60 -5.39
C CYS A 52 0.66 10.68 -5.83
N CYS A 53 1.28 9.52 -6.09
CA CYS A 53 2.71 9.38 -6.33
C CYS A 53 2.99 8.63 -7.65
N HIS A 54 1.94 8.30 -8.41
CA HIS A 54 1.99 7.54 -9.66
C HIS A 54 2.80 6.24 -9.56
N LYS A 55 2.90 5.64 -8.37
CA LYS A 55 3.47 4.31 -8.20
C LYS A 55 2.40 3.24 -8.30
N ARG A 56 2.82 2.08 -8.79
CA ARG A 56 1.93 0.94 -9.02
C ARG A 56 1.33 0.47 -7.70
N LEU A 57 0.00 0.42 -7.66
CA LEU A 57 -0.75 -0.07 -6.53
C LEU A 57 -0.61 -1.58 -6.44
N ARG A 58 -0.45 -2.06 -5.21
CA ARG A 58 -0.31 -3.47 -4.93
C ARG A 58 -1.68 -4.10 -4.71
N THR A 59 -2.03 -5.03 -5.58
CA THR A 59 -3.29 -5.79 -5.58
C THR A 59 -3.12 -7.22 -5.07
N LYS A 60 -1.88 -7.69 -4.89
CA LYS A 60 -1.58 -9.03 -4.40
C LYS A 60 -0.71 -8.99 -3.13
N PRO A 61 -0.93 -9.93 -2.19
CA PRO A 61 -0.01 -10.10 -1.07
C PRO A 61 1.39 -10.47 -1.58
N LYS A 62 2.41 -10.24 -0.74
CA LYS A 62 3.81 -10.56 -1.10
C LYS A 62 3.86 -12.06 -0.92
N SER A 63 4.32 -12.80 -1.92
CA SER A 63 4.75 -14.16 -1.67
C SER A 63 5.82 -14.09 -0.58
N LYS A 64 5.64 -14.83 0.52
CA LYS A 64 6.74 -15.06 1.44
C LYS A 64 7.77 -15.84 0.64
N ARG A 65 8.88 -15.20 0.23
CA ARG A 65 10.08 -15.98 -0.10
C ARG A 65 10.37 -16.79 1.17
N ARG A 66 10.37 -18.12 1.07
CA ARG A 66 10.89 -18.97 2.15
C ARG A 66 12.28 -18.41 2.44
N ALA A 67 12.51 -17.98 3.67
CA ALA A 67 13.86 -17.68 4.12
C ALA A 67 14.56 -19.03 4.13
N ASP A 68 15.16 -19.34 2.99
CA ASP A 68 16.02 -20.48 2.82
C ASP A 68 17.28 -20.22 3.65
N PHE A 69 17.56 -21.21 4.49
CA PHE A 69 18.77 -21.50 5.25
C PHE A 69 19.14 -20.65 6.48
N PRO A 70 19.23 -21.27 7.69
CA PRO A 70 20.02 -20.69 8.77
C PRO A 70 21.49 -20.67 8.32
N ARG A 71 22.10 -19.49 8.37
CA ARG A 71 23.57 -19.38 8.31
C ARG A 71 24.13 -20.07 9.56
N ILE A 72 24.93 -21.12 9.32
CA ILE A 72 25.78 -21.82 10.28
C ILE A 72 26.55 -20.82 11.13
#